data_AF-X1RM57-F1
#
_entry.id   AF-X1RM57-F1
#
_cell.length_a   1.000
_cell.length_b   1.000
_cell.length_c   1.000
_cell.angle_alpha   90.00
_cell.angle_beta   90.00
_cell.angle_gamma   90.00
#
_symmetry.space_group_name_H-M   'P 1'
#
loop_
_entity.id
_entity.type
_entity.pdbx_description
1 polymer ?
#
loop_
_entity_poly.entity_id
_entity_poly.type
_entity_poly.pdbx_seq_one_letter_code
_entity_poly.pdbx_strand_id
1 'polypeptide(L)'
;GDKGDQLFDILAGADRPVVLLLDEVALMVNNILKDEDHNITAEGKARTNEFMSWMRKNSIKHQGNIRIVISGSIGLEPILHQAGLSATVNNFVPFELDPWDEETASNCIKALGNEYGIEFKEGTPEEMVKMLGCCIPHHVQMFFTNIYDRCVKRGNMQCSMQ
;
A
#
# COMPACT_ATOMS: atom_id res chain seq x y z
N GLY A 1 25.91 4.94 -0.67
CA GLY A 1 26.13 3.49 -0.53
C GLY A 1 26.42 3.08 0.89
N ASP A 2 27.57 3.49 1.43
CA ASP A 2 28.20 2.84 2.61
C ASP A 2 27.35 2.73 3.88
N LYS A 3 26.65 3.80 4.30
CA LYS A 3 25.77 3.73 5.48
C LYS A 3 24.57 2.81 5.28
N GLY A 4 24.06 2.73 4.04
CA GLY A 4 22.95 1.86 3.67
C GLY A 4 23.37 0.39 3.69
N ASP A 5 24.53 0.07 3.11
CA ASP A 5 25.08 -1.29 3.14
C ASP A 5 25.29 -1.76 4.59
N GLN A 6 25.83 -0.91 5.47
CA GLN A 6 26.00 -1.22 6.90
C GLN A 6 24.68 -1.50 7.61
N LEU A 7 23.62 -0.75 7.30
CA LEU A 7 22.30 -0.99 7.89
C LEU A 7 21.77 -2.37 7.48
N PHE A 8 21.89 -2.75 6.21
CA PHE A 8 21.51 -4.07 5.73
C PHE A 8 22.33 -5.19 6.38
N ASP A 9 23.64 -4.99 6.56
CA ASP A 9 24.49 -5.94 7.27
C ASP A 9 24.05 -6.15 8.73
N ILE A 10 23.73 -5.06 9.45
CA ILE A 10 23.23 -5.14 10.84
C ILE A 10 21.89 -5.88 10.89
N LEU A 11 20.95 -5.53 10.01
CA LEU A 11 19.63 -6.16 9.98
C LEU A 11 19.69 -7.64 9.61
N ALA A 12 20.58 -8.00 8.67
CA ALA A 12 20.76 -9.39 8.26
C ALA A 12 21.43 -10.26 9.32
N GLY A 13 22.08 -9.65 10.32
CA GLY A 13 22.68 -10.33 11.47
C GLY A 13 21.72 -10.58 12.63
N ALA A 14 20.45 -10.18 12.53
CA ALA A 14 19.45 -10.45 13.55
C ALA A 14 19.14 -11.96 13.67
N ASP A 15 18.74 -12.42 14.86
CA ASP A 15 18.42 -13.82 15.13
C ASP A 15 17.24 -14.38 14.31
N ARG A 16 16.44 -13.49 13.69
CA ARG A 16 15.29 -13.84 12.87
C ARG A 16 15.28 -13.01 11.58
N PRO A 17 14.71 -13.54 10.48
CA PRO A 17 14.55 -12.79 9.26
C PRO A 17 13.79 -11.48 9.47
N VAL A 18 14.30 -10.40 8.88
CA VAL A 18 13.74 -9.05 8.96
C VAL A 18 12.90 -8.78 7.72
N VAL A 19 11.71 -8.21 7.91
CA VAL A 19 10.90 -7.66 6.82
C VAL A 19 11.05 -6.15 6.83
N LEU A 20 11.50 -5.60 5.70
CA LEU A 20 11.57 -4.16 5.45
C LEU A 20 10.40 -3.74 4.57
N LEU A 21 9.48 -2.96 5.14
CA LEU A 21 8.38 -2.33 4.42
C LEU A 21 8.81 -0.91 4.05
N LEU A 22 8.87 -0.61 2.75
CA LEU A 22 9.24 0.69 2.23
C LEU A 22 8.04 1.27 1.48
N ASP A 23 7.50 2.35 2.02
CA ASP A 23 6.31 2.99 1.46
C ASP A 23 6.64 4.06 0.43
N GLU A 24 5.77 4.20 -0.58
CA GLU A 24 5.84 5.18 -1.67
C GLU A 24 7.20 5.29 -2.40
N VAL A 25 7.93 4.16 -2.53
CA VAL A 25 9.20 4.14 -3.27
C VAL A 25 8.98 4.47 -4.75
N ALA A 26 7.85 4.07 -5.33
CA ALA A 26 7.52 4.37 -6.72
C ALA A 26 7.46 5.90 -6.96
N LEU A 27 6.81 6.64 -6.05
CA LEU A 27 6.75 8.09 -6.11
C LEU A 27 8.13 8.71 -5.91
N MET A 28 8.91 8.23 -4.93
CA MET A 28 10.28 8.69 -4.71
C MET A 28 11.15 8.51 -5.96
N VAL A 29 11.09 7.34 -6.59
CA VAL A 29 11.83 7.04 -7.82
C VAL A 29 11.39 7.95 -8.96
N ASN A 30 10.09 8.18 -9.13
CA ASN A 30 9.58 9.11 -10.14
C ASN A 30 10.11 10.55 -9.92
N ASN A 31 10.19 11.00 -8.67
CA ASN A 31 10.70 12.33 -8.30
C ASN A 31 12.22 12.45 -8.45
N ILE A 32 12.98 11.36 -8.29
CA ILE A 32 14.42 11.35 -8.60
C ILE A 32 14.62 11.39 -10.11
N LEU A 33 13.79 10.67 -10.86
CA LEU A 33 13.94 10.50 -12.31
C LEU A 33 13.63 11.78 -13.10
N LYS A 34 12.68 12.59 -12.62
CA LYS A 34 12.12 13.74 -13.33
C LYS A 34 12.49 15.07 -12.67
N ASP A 35 12.62 16.11 -13.50
CA ASP A 35 12.74 17.50 -13.03
C ASP A 35 11.36 18.12 -12.71
N GLU A 36 11.37 19.42 -12.37
CA GLU A 36 10.16 20.20 -12.06
C GLU A 36 9.18 20.27 -13.25
N ASP A 37 9.70 20.19 -14.48
CA ASP A 37 8.92 20.18 -15.72
C ASP A 37 8.49 18.75 -16.13
N HIS A 38 8.68 17.77 -15.25
CA HIS A 38 8.36 16.35 -15.44
C HIS A 38 9.13 15.64 -16.57
N ASN A 39 10.26 16.19 -17.00
CA ASN A 39 11.11 15.58 -18.01
C ASN A 39 12.12 14.63 -17.36
N ILE A 40 12.38 13.49 -18.01
CA ILE A 40 13.43 12.57 -17.57
C ILE A 40 14.79 13.21 -17.85
N THR A 41 15.59 13.41 -16.81
CA THR A 41 16.93 13.99 -16.94
C THR A 41 18.01 12.91 -16.94
N ALA A 42 19.17 13.22 -17.55
CA ALA A 42 20.33 12.31 -17.51
C ALA A 42 20.83 12.07 -16.07
N GLU A 43 20.84 13.12 -15.25
CA GLU A 43 21.19 13.05 -13.84
C GLU A 43 20.18 12.21 -13.06
N GLY A 44 18.87 12.47 -13.24
CA GLY A 44 17.81 11.73 -12.58
C GLY A 44 17.83 10.24 -12.93
N LYS A 45 18.09 9.90 -14.19
CA LYS A 45 18.30 8.53 -14.64
C LYS A 45 19.53 7.89 -13.99
N ALA A 46 20.66 8.59 -13.89
CA ALA A 46 21.86 8.08 -13.25
C ALA A 46 21.64 7.80 -11.75
N ARG A 47 21.02 8.74 -11.03
CA ARG A 47 20.69 8.61 -9.60
C ARG A 47 19.67 7.49 -9.34
N THR A 48 18.65 7.39 -10.19
CA THR A 48 17.67 6.30 -10.12
C THR A 48 18.35 4.95 -10.33
N ASN A 49 19.22 4.84 -11.34
CA ASN A 49 19.96 3.61 -11.60
C ASN A 49 20.88 3.23 -10.43
N GLU A 50 21.59 4.19 -9.84
CA GLU A 50 22.44 3.96 -8.66
C GLU A 50 21.60 3.42 -7.49
N PHE A 51 20.49 4.10 -7.17
CA PHE A 51 19.61 3.71 -6.07
C PHE A 51 19.00 2.32 -6.29
N MET A 52 18.41 2.06 -7.46
CA MET A 52 17.77 0.77 -7.73
C MET A 52 18.77 -0.37 -7.82
N SER A 53 19.96 -0.12 -8.39
CA SER A 53 21.04 -1.12 -8.41
C SER A 53 21.54 -1.44 -7.01
N TRP A 54 21.66 -0.43 -6.14
CA TRP A 54 22.01 -0.60 -4.73
C TRP A 54 20.94 -1.39 -3.96
N MET A 55 19.65 -1.09 -4.16
CA MET A 55 18.53 -1.83 -3.58
C MET A 55 18.55 -3.30 -4.02
N ARG A 56 18.68 -3.54 -5.33
CA ARG A 56 18.78 -4.89 -5.90
C ARG A 56 19.96 -5.67 -5.33
N LYS A 57 21.16 -5.07 -5.31
CA LYS A 57 22.37 -5.67 -4.74
C LYS A 57 22.12 -6.14 -3.30
N ASN A 58 21.56 -5.28 -2.46
CA ASN A 58 21.33 -5.60 -1.04
C ASN A 58 20.23 -6.65 -0.85
N SER A 59 19.15 -6.59 -1.65
CA SER A 59 18.09 -7.60 -1.60
C SER A 59 18.60 -9.01 -1.96
N ILE A 60 19.52 -9.12 -2.92
CA ILE A 60 20.12 -10.40 -3.33
C ILE A 60 21.16 -10.86 -2.30
N LYS A 61 22.06 -9.96 -1.88
CA LYS A 61 23.12 -10.27 -0.91
C LYS A 61 22.56 -10.83 0.40
N HIS A 62 21.42 -10.31 0.86
CA HIS A 62 20.80 -10.68 2.13
C HIS A 62 19.54 -11.52 1.96
N GLN A 63 19.38 -12.19 0.81
CA GLN A 63 18.23 -13.03 0.52
C GLN A 63 18.06 -14.11 1.61
N GLY A 64 16.83 -14.23 2.13
CA GLY A 64 16.50 -15.18 3.20
C GLY A 64 16.56 -14.57 4.61
N ASN A 65 17.48 -13.63 4.84
CA ASN A 65 17.60 -12.91 6.11
C ASN A 65 16.85 -11.57 6.07
N ILE A 66 16.77 -10.94 4.90
CA ILE A 66 15.98 -9.73 4.68
C ILE A 66 14.98 -9.98 3.56
N ARG A 67 13.73 -9.58 3.80
CA ARG A 67 12.67 -9.53 2.78
C ARG A 67 12.23 -8.07 2.63
N ILE A 68 12.27 -7.57 1.40
CA ILE A 68 11.88 -6.19 1.11
C ILE A 68 10.51 -6.21 0.45
N VAL A 69 9.59 -5.42 0.99
CA VAL A 69 8.30 -5.12 0.37
C VAL A 69 8.31 -3.63 0.03
N ILE A 70 7.99 -3.33 -1.22
CA ILE A 70 7.89 -1.97 -1.71
C ILE A 70 6.42 -1.71 -2.04
N SER A 71 5.86 -0.65 -1.48
CA SER A 71 4.54 -0.14 -1.87
C SER A 71 4.67 1.15 -2.68
N GLY A 72 3.59 1.43 -3.41
CA GLY A 72 3.41 2.67 -4.14
C GLY A 72 1.99 2.76 -4.68
N SER A 73 1.45 3.97 -4.72
CA SER A 73 0.17 4.27 -5.36
C SER A 73 0.20 4.13 -6.89
N ILE A 74 1.40 4.02 -7.47
CA ILE A 74 1.66 3.80 -8.89
C ILE A 74 2.65 2.65 -9.08
N GLY A 75 2.59 1.99 -10.22
CA GLY A 75 3.51 0.89 -10.54
C GLY A 75 4.96 1.37 -10.67
N LEU A 76 5.88 0.74 -9.93
CA LEU A 76 7.31 1.02 -10.00
C LEU A 76 7.92 0.60 -11.36
N GLU A 77 7.51 -0.56 -11.88
CA GLU A 77 8.04 -1.10 -13.14
C GLU A 77 7.76 -0.18 -14.35
N PRO A 78 6.54 0.36 -14.56
CA PRO A 78 6.29 1.35 -15.60
C PRO A 78 7.21 2.57 -15.55
N ILE A 79 7.54 3.07 -14.36
CA ILE A 79 8.43 4.24 -14.18
C ILE A 79 9.85 3.89 -14.61
N LEU A 80 10.36 2.74 -14.18
CA LEU A 80 11.69 2.28 -14.55
C LEU A 80 11.78 1.92 -16.03
N HIS A 81 10.71 1.40 -16.63
CA HIS A 81 10.63 1.11 -18.05
C HIS A 81 10.79 2.37 -18.90
N GLN A 82 10.15 3.50 -18.54
CA GLN A 82 10.32 4.79 -19.22
C GLN A 82 11.79 5.25 -19.25
N ALA A 83 12.58 4.87 -18.24
CA ALA A 83 14.00 5.20 -18.15
C ALA A 83 14.93 4.13 -18.78
N GLY A 84 14.41 2.99 -19.23
CA GLY A 84 15.21 1.83 -19.65
C GLY A 84 15.95 1.14 -18.49
N LEU A 85 15.37 1.18 -17.29
CA LEU A 85 15.95 0.65 -16.05
C LEU A 85 15.21 -0.57 -15.50
N SER A 86 14.31 -1.19 -16.28
CA SER A 86 13.53 -2.35 -15.84
C SER A 86 14.41 -3.44 -15.21
N ALA A 87 15.60 -3.70 -15.78
CA ALA A 87 16.58 -4.68 -15.29
C ALA A 87 16.92 -4.59 -13.78
N THR A 88 16.75 -3.41 -13.18
CA THR A 88 17.06 -3.16 -11.77
C THR A 88 15.98 -3.65 -10.79
N VAL A 89 14.79 -4.04 -11.26
CA VAL A 89 13.67 -4.48 -10.40
C VAL A 89 13.27 -5.95 -10.61
N ASN A 90 13.95 -6.69 -11.50
CA ASN A 90 13.57 -8.04 -11.93
C ASN A 90 13.51 -9.10 -10.82
N ASN A 91 14.14 -8.83 -9.68
CA ASN A 91 14.16 -9.73 -8.53
C ASN A 91 13.01 -9.46 -7.54
N PHE A 92 12.19 -8.44 -7.81
CA PHE A 92 10.94 -8.19 -7.11
C PHE A 92 9.79 -8.84 -7.87
N VAL A 93 8.80 -9.32 -7.11
CA VAL A 93 7.59 -9.90 -7.67
C VAL A 93 6.48 -8.86 -7.52
N PRO A 94 5.82 -8.45 -8.62
CA PRO A 94 4.69 -7.53 -8.52
C PRO A 94 3.54 -8.21 -7.79
N PHE A 95 2.87 -7.43 -6.95
CA PHE A 95 1.68 -7.86 -6.25
C PHE A 95 0.68 -6.71 -6.27
N GLU A 96 -0.47 -6.94 -6.91
CA GLU A 96 -1.55 -5.97 -6.99
C GLU A 96 -2.50 -6.16 -5.81
N LEU A 97 -2.82 -5.05 -5.15
CA LEU A 97 -3.80 -5.00 -4.07
C LEU A 97 -5.09 -4.41 -4.62
N ASP A 98 -6.02 -5.29 -4.97
CA ASP A 98 -7.33 -4.89 -5.44
C ASP A 98 -8.23 -4.39 -4.31
N PRO A 99 -9.22 -3.53 -4.62
CA PRO A 99 -10.35 -3.30 -3.73
C PRO A 99 -11.00 -4.62 -3.32
N TRP A 100 -11.66 -4.63 -2.16
CA TRP A 100 -12.47 -5.78 -1.77
C TRP A 100 -13.62 -5.99 -2.76
N ASP A 101 -14.11 -7.22 -2.85
CA ASP A 101 -15.42 -7.46 -3.46
C ASP A 101 -16.54 -6.97 -2.53
N GLU A 102 -17.74 -6.82 -3.11
CA GLU A 102 -18.91 -6.31 -2.38
C GLU A 102 -19.27 -7.20 -1.17
N GLU A 103 -19.07 -8.52 -1.31
CA GLU A 103 -19.35 -9.48 -0.25
C GLU A 103 -18.42 -9.26 0.95
N THR A 104 -17.12 -9.16 0.72
CA THR A 104 -16.10 -8.91 1.74
C THR A 104 -16.36 -7.57 2.45
N ALA A 105 -16.68 -6.53 1.68
CA ALA A 105 -16.99 -5.22 2.23
C ALA A 105 -18.27 -5.23 3.09
N SER A 106 -19.33 -5.90 2.63
CA SER A 106 -20.59 -5.99 3.38
C SER A 106 -20.43 -6.81 4.66
N ASN A 107 -19.66 -7.89 4.60
CA ASN A 107 -19.33 -8.72 5.76
C ASN A 107 -18.46 -7.95 6.78
N CYS A 108 -17.54 -7.10 6.31
CA CYS A 108 -16.78 -6.20 7.18
C CYS A 108 -17.70 -5.21 7.91
N ILE A 109 -18.64 -4.56 7.21
CA ILE A 109 -19.62 -3.65 7.83
C ILE A 109 -20.47 -4.39 8.86
N LYS A 110 -20.95 -5.60 8.55
CA LYS A 110 -21.71 -6.43 9.50
C LYS A 110 -20.89 -6.79 10.74
N ALA A 111 -19.64 -7.21 10.56
CA ALA A 111 -18.75 -7.56 11.65
C ALA A 111 -18.49 -6.36 12.58
N LEU A 112 -18.23 -5.18 11.99
CA LEU A 112 -18.07 -3.94 12.74
C LEU A 112 -19.37 -3.55 13.47
N GLY A 113 -20.54 -3.68 12.84
CA GLY A 113 -21.83 -3.45 13.51
C GLY A 113 -22.01 -4.32 14.74
N ASN A 114 -21.73 -5.62 14.62
CA ASN A 114 -21.82 -6.56 15.73
C ASN A 114 -20.84 -6.22 16.86
N GLU A 115 -19.62 -5.81 16.55
CA GLU A 115 -18.61 -5.43 17.53
C GLU A 115 -19.00 -4.17 18.31
N TYR A 116 -19.55 -3.17 17.62
CA TYR A 116 -19.92 -1.87 18.22
C TYR A 116 -21.38 -1.77 18.66
N GLY A 117 -22.14 -2.86 18.57
CA GLY A 117 -23.55 -2.94 18.99
C GLY A 117 -24.53 -2.18 18.10
N ILE A 118 -24.21 -1.97 16.82
CA ILE A 118 -25.13 -1.40 15.83
C ILE A 118 -25.98 -2.52 15.21
N GLU A 119 -27.30 -2.41 15.34
CA GLU A 119 -28.25 -3.27 14.64
C GLU A 119 -28.57 -2.68 13.26
N PHE A 120 -28.11 -3.37 12.21
CA PHE A 120 -28.47 -3.03 10.83
C PHE A 120 -29.78 -3.70 10.43
N LYS A 121 -30.66 -2.97 9.76
CA LYS A 121 -31.81 -3.60 9.07
C LYS A 121 -31.31 -4.49 7.93
N GLU A 122 -32.14 -5.45 7.54
CA GLU A 122 -31.85 -6.34 6.42
C GLU A 122 -31.52 -5.54 5.14
N GLY A 123 -30.48 -5.94 4.42
CA GLY A 123 -30.02 -5.27 3.20
C GLY A 123 -29.23 -3.96 3.40
N THR A 124 -29.19 -3.44 4.62
CA THR A 124 -28.54 -2.14 4.91
C THR A 124 -27.02 -2.17 4.63
N PRO A 125 -26.24 -3.19 5.05
CA PRO A 125 -24.82 -3.28 4.71
C PRO A 125 -24.55 -3.36 3.20
N GLU A 126 -25.39 -4.09 2.46
CA GLU A 126 -25.26 -4.24 1.01
C GLU A 126 -25.56 -2.92 0.28
N GLU A 127 -26.55 -2.16 0.73
CA GLU A 127 -26.83 -0.82 0.21
C GLU A 127 -25.69 0.15 0.52
N MET A 128 -25.06 0.05 1.70
CA MET A 128 -23.87 0.83 2.05
C MET A 128 -22.71 0.58 1.11
N VAL A 129 -22.44 -0.69 0.81
CA VAL A 129 -21.43 -1.10 -0.15
C VAL A 129 -21.73 -0.55 -1.55
N LYS A 130 -22.98 -0.63 -2.01
CA LYS A 130 -23.38 -0.05 -3.31
C LYS A 130 -23.15 1.45 -3.40
N MET A 131 -23.37 2.20 -2.31
CA MET A 131 -23.09 3.64 -2.28
C MET A 131 -21.60 3.97 -2.30
N LEU A 132 -20.75 3.12 -1.73
CA LEU A 132 -19.31 3.32 -1.74
C LEU A 132 -18.73 3.23 -3.16
N GLY A 133 -19.35 2.45 -4.03
CA GLY A 133 -18.99 2.28 -5.45
C GLY A 133 -17.69 1.51 -5.68
N CYS A 134 -16.64 1.81 -4.91
CA CYS A 134 -15.39 1.08 -4.87
C CYS A 134 -15.03 0.71 -3.43
N CYS A 135 -14.89 -0.59 -3.17
CA CYS A 135 -14.72 -1.14 -1.83
C CYS A 135 -13.26 -1.12 -1.38
N ILE A 136 -12.62 0.06 -1.44
CA ILE A 136 -11.30 0.25 -0.87
C ILE A 136 -11.41 0.05 0.65
N PRO A 137 -10.62 -0.83 1.28
CA PRO A 137 -10.74 -1.18 2.70
C PRO A 137 -10.81 0.04 3.63
N HIS A 138 -9.95 1.04 3.37
CA HIS A 138 -9.93 2.29 4.12
C HIS A 138 -11.25 3.09 4.01
N HIS A 139 -11.85 3.14 2.81
CA HIS A 139 -13.13 3.83 2.60
C HIS A 139 -14.29 3.11 3.30
N VAL A 140 -14.30 1.77 3.28
CA VAL A 140 -15.29 0.96 4.00
C VAL A 140 -15.23 1.26 5.50
N GLN A 141 -14.04 1.29 6.08
CA GLN A 141 -13.85 1.61 7.51
C GLN A 141 -14.23 3.06 7.86
N MET A 142 -13.84 4.04 7.03
CA MET A 142 -14.22 5.43 7.23
C MET A 142 -15.75 5.62 7.15
N PHE A 143 -16.40 4.93 6.22
CA PHE A 143 -17.85 4.99 6.08
C PHE A 143 -18.55 4.43 7.33
N PHE A 144 -18.10 3.27 7.81
CA PHE A 144 -18.61 2.70 9.07
C PHE A 144 -18.40 3.67 10.25
N THR A 145 -17.22 4.27 10.37
CA THR A 145 -16.90 5.23 11.45
C THR A 145 -17.90 6.40 11.47
N ASN A 146 -18.23 6.95 10.29
CA ASN A 146 -19.23 8.01 10.18
C ASN A 146 -20.64 7.57 10.61
N ILE A 147 -20.99 6.31 10.39
CA ILE A 147 -22.27 5.75 10.82
C ILE A 147 -22.29 5.54 12.32
N TYR A 148 -21.24 4.95 12.87
CA TYR A 148 -21.08 4.78 14.31
C TYR A 148 -21.22 6.12 15.03
N ASP A 149 -20.49 7.16 14.59
CA ASP A 149 -20.58 8.50 15.17
C ASP A 149 -22.00 9.08 15.12
N ARG A 150 -22.75 8.83 14.04
CA ARG A 150 -24.14 9.27 13.92
C ARG A 150 -25.08 8.52 14.86
N CYS A 151 -24.91 7.21 15.00
CA CYS A 151 -25.70 6.37 15.93
C CYS A 151 -25.46 6.80 17.38
N VAL A 152 -24.19 6.98 17.76
CA VAL A 152 -23.80 7.45 19.10
C VAL A 152 -24.38 8.84 19.39
N LYS A 153 -24.24 9.80 18.46
CA LYS A 153 -24.79 11.17 18.63
C LYS A 153 -26.31 11.20 18.74
N ARG A 154 -27.01 10.28 18.07
CA ARG A 154 -28.48 10.18 18.12
C ARG A 154 -29.00 9.36 19.31
N GLY A 155 -28.11 8.67 20.04
CA GLY A 155 -28.50 7.72 21.08
C GLY A 155 -29.32 6.53 20.54
N ASN A 156 -29.21 6.25 19.24
CA ASN A 156 -29.96 5.18 18.57
C ASN A 156 -28.98 4.26 17.83
N MET A 157 -28.88 3.03 18.31
CA MET A 157 -27.99 2.00 17.77
C MET A 157 -28.64 1.19 16.65
N GLN A 158 -29.83 1.57 16.17
CA GLN A 158 -30.44 1.01 14.98
C GLN A 158 -30.09 1.85 13.75
N CYS A 159 -29.56 1.19 12.71
CA CYS A 159 -29.19 1.84 11.48
C CYS A 159 -30.02 1.30 10.30
N SER A 160 -30.56 2.21 9.49
CA SER A 160 -31.23 1.90 8.23
C SER A 160 -30.96 2.97 7.20
N MET A 161 -30.81 2.56 5.95
CA MET A 161 -30.81 3.46 4.81
C MET A 161 -32.26 3.84 4.48
N GLN A 162 -32.61 5.12 4.64
CA GLN A 162 -33.84 5.74 4.14
C GLN A 162 -33.47 7.02 3.42
#